data_AF-A0A934YEY3-F1
#
_entry.id   AF-A0A934YEY3-F1
#
_cell.length_a   1.000
_cell.length_b   1.000
_cell.length_c   1.000
_cell.angle_alpha   90.00
_cell.angle_beta   90.00
_cell.angle_gamma   90.00
#
_symmetry.space_group_name_H-M   'P 1'
#
loop_
_entity.id
_entity.type
_entity.pdbx_description
1 polymer ?
#
loop_
_entity_poly.entity_id
_entity_poly.type
_entity_poly.pdbx_seq_one_letter_code
_entity_poly.pdbx_strand_id
1 'polypeptide(L)'
;MQYEQLYSFIMDKLKADLPTYLTYHNAQHTENVIKASIHLASMENVDGKELILLKTAALMHDTGFLESHITHEILSCKFANQYLPDFNYIQSDIDLICQMIMATRLPQLPKDPLSRILCDADLYYLGTEVYEEYAEKLFNEFLKLKVIKNRAEWNRMQLEFLSSHKYFTPSAIINLEKQKQSNLDRVIGRDDKTKPQENKKLSWADILQDGLMMALGVTFSGMALKCFLVPNHFFDGGITGISLLIHEIYHIDLTLLIILFNLPLIAVGYYSVSKSFAYRTLISVVLLGLALYLIPEVPLTHDKLIISVFGGAFLGIGIGLVMRAGAALDGIEVLAHYTLKRTSFTITEIILGINILIFSIAALQFGLETALYSILTYFTATRCIDYVVEGLQAKTGVTIISGKSEIIKYQLVNHLGRGITVYKGERGFLPGKFEESADVDIIFTVITRLELRKLKNLIKDVDPNAFVFANTIKDTSGGILNRRHQH
;
A
#
# COMPACT_ATOMS: atom_id res chain seq x y z
N MET A 1 24.63 43.33 9.69
CA MET A 1 24.31 42.07 10.39
C MET A 1 25.00 42.03 11.75
N GLN A 2 24.24 42.19 12.83
CA GLN A 2 24.72 42.09 14.21
C GLN A 2 24.46 40.69 14.77
N TYR A 3 25.17 39.68 14.26
CA TYR A 3 24.90 38.26 14.57
C TYR A 3 24.98 37.92 16.06
N GLU A 4 25.98 38.40 16.80
CA GLU A 4 26.16 38.04 18.22
C GLU A 4 25.03 38.56 19.12
N GLN A 5 24.47 39.73 18.79
CA GLN A 5 23.31 40.29 19.49
C GLN A 5 22.05 39.50 19.18
N LEU A 6 21.86 39.13 17.89
CA LEU A 6 20.76 38.27 17.46
C LEU A 6 20.84 36.88 18.11
N TYR A 7 22.03 36.28 18.16
CA TYR A 7 22.27 34.99 18.80
C TYR A 7 21.81 34.99 20.25
N SER A 8 22.23 35.98 21.02
CA SER A 8 21.83 36.12 22.43
C SER A 8 20.31 36.26 22.56
N PHE A 9 19.70 37.14 21.77
CA PHE A 9 18.25 37.37 21.77
C PHE A 9 17.44 36.11 21.45
N ILE A 10 17.79 35.39 20.38
CA ILE A 10 17.05 34.19 19.96
C ILE A 10 17.27 33.04 20.94
N MET A 11 18.50 32.82 21.40
CA MET A 11 18.79 31.73 22.34
C MET A 11 18.09 31.91 23.68
N ASP A 12 18.03 33.15 24.19
CA ASP A 12 17.28 33.46 25.42
C ASP A 12 15.78 33.23 25.21
N LYS A 13 15.24 33.61 24.05
CA LYS A 13 13.84 33.39 23.70
C LYS A 13 13.49 31.89 23.59
N LEU A 14 14.30 31.10 22.88
CA LEU A 14 14.07 29.65 22.76
C LEU A 14 14.15 28.94 24.13
N LYS A 15 15.05 29.38 25.02
CA LYS A 15 15.14 28.81 26.37
C LYS A 15 13.96 29.18 27.27
N ALA A 16 13.40 30.38 27.11
CA ALA A 16 12.31 30.88 27.93
C ALA A 16 10.92 30.40 27.45
N ASP A 17 10.70 30.40 26.13
CA ASP A 17 9.36 30.35 25.55
C ASP A 17 9.01 28.99 24.89
N LEU A 18 9.99 28.12 24.62
CA LEU A 18 9.68 26.81 24.01
C LEU A 18 8.95 25.88 24.99
N PRO A 19 7.91 25.17 24.54
CA PRO A 19 7.23 24.19 25.37
C PRO A 19 8.17 23.10 25.89
N THR A 20 8.07 22.77 27.17
CA THR A 20 8.96 21.79 27.84
C THR A 20 8.81 20.36 27.32
N TYR A 21 7.76 20.06 26.54
CA TYR A 21 7.58 18.75 25.91
C TYR A 21 8.42 18.57 24.63
N LEU A 22 9.01 19.64 24.07
CA LEU A 22 9.93 19.58 22.94
C LEU A 22 11.31 19.12 23.42
N THR A 23 11.46 17.80 23.54
CA THR A 23 12.69 17.19 24.07
C THR A 23 13.82 17.14 23.04
N TYR A 24 13.52 17.25 21.75
CA TYR A 24 14.51 17.33 20.67
C TYR A 24 14.60 18.75 20.11
N HIS A 25 13.50 19.34 19.63
CA HIS A 25 13.48 20.69 19.03
C HIS A 25 13.54 21.78 20.12
N ASN A 26 14.73 21.97 20.71
CA ASN A 26 15.01 22.93 21.77
C ASN A 26 16.26 23.76 21.49
N ALA A 27 16.56 24.72 22.37
CA ALA A 27 17.72 25.59 22.23
C ALA A 27 19.05 24.82 22.09
N GLN A 28 19.18 23.64 22.70
CA GLN A 28 20.40 22.83 22.56
C GLN A 28 20.52 22.25 21.14
N HIS A 29 19.42 21.80 20.54
CA HIS A 29 19.41 21.37 19.13
C HIS A 29 19.83 22.52 18.22
N THR A 30 19.24 23.71 18.37
CA THR A 30 19.64 24.89 17.59
C THR A 30 21.14 25.18 17.70
N GLU A 31 21.71 25.13 18.91
CA GLU A 31 23.15 25.31 19.11
C GLU A 31 23.98 24.23 18.39
N ASN A 32 23.52 22.98 18.39
CA ASN A 32 24.19 21.88 17.71
C ASN A 32 24.15 22.06 16.18
N VAL A 33 23.01 22.48 15.62
CA VAL A 33 22.88 22.75 14.18
C VAL A 33 23.79 23.90 13.77
N ILE A 34 23.93 24.95 14.58
CA ILE A 34 24.90 26.03 14.33
C ILE A 34 26.33 25.49 14.32
N LYS A 35 26.73 24.68 15.31
CA LYS A 35 28.07 24.08 15.38
C LYS A 35 28.35 23.17 14.16
N ALA A 36 27.39 22.32 13.80
CA ALA A 36 27.48 21.46 12.62
C ALA A 36 27.57 22.27 11.31
N SER A 37 26.79 23.34 11.20
CA SER A 37 26.81 24.24 10.04
C SER A 37 28.17 24.91 9.87
N ILE A 38 28.78 25.41 10.94
CA ILE A 38 30.13 26.01 10.91
C ILE A 38 31.17 24.97 10.51
N HIS A 39 31.07 23.76 11.06
CA HIS A 39 32.01 22.68 10.77
C HIS A 39 31.95 22.26 9.29
N LEU A 40 30.76 21.99 8.77
CA LEU A 40 30.56 21.63 7.35
C LEU A 40 30.94 22.81 6.43
N ALA A 41 30.57 24.05 6.76
CA ALA A 41 30.97 25.23 6.01
C ALA A 41 32.49 25.35 5.87
N SER A 42 33.24 25.07 6.94
CA SER A 42 34.70 25.10 6.88
C SER A 42 35.29 24.07 5.91
N MET A 43 34.67 22.90 5.76
CA MET A 43 35.09 21.87 4.80
C MET A 43 34.68 22.17 3.36
N GLU A 44 33.54 22.85 3.18
CA GLU A 44 33.02 23.29 1.88
C GLU A 44 33.61 24.64 1.42
N ASN A 45 34.57 25.20 2.17
CA ASN A 45 35.21 26.50 1.91
C ASN A 45 34.23 27.69 1.87
N VAL A 46 33.21 27.68 2.74
CA VAL A 46 32.26 28.79 2.91
C VAL A 46 32.73 29.69 4.06
N ASP A 47 32.95 30.97 3.76
CA ASP A 47 33.45 31.96 4.73
C ASP A 47 32.73 33.32 4.62
N GLY A 48 33.26 34.33 5.32
CA GLY A 48 32.82 35.72 5.21
C GLY A 48 31.32 35.94 5.44
N LYS A 49 30.67 36.63 4.49
CA LYS A 49 29.24 36.98 4.58
C LYS A 49 28.35 35.74 4.54
N GLU A 50 28.69 34.76 3.70
CA GLU A 50 27.89 33.55 3.51
C GLU A 50 27.83 32.71 4.78
N LEU A 51 28.96 32.60 5.51
CA LEU A 51 29.00 31.92 6.80
C LEU A 51 28.07 32.61 7.83
N ILE A 52 28.01 33.94 7.85
CA ILE A 52 27.11 34.68 8.76
C ILE A 52 25.65 34.38 8.40
N LEU A 53 25.30 34.35 7.11
CA LEU A 53 23.94 34.03 6.66
C LEU A 53 23.55 32.59 7.02
N LEU A 54 24.45 31.63 6.78
CA LEU A 54 24.24 30.22 7.16
C LEU A 54 24.07 30.06 8.68
N LYS A 55 24.94 30.67 9.48
CA LYS A 55 24.81 30.68 10.95
C LYS A 55 23.48 31.30 11.40
N THR A 56 23.01 32.31 10.68
CA THR A 56 21.73 32.97 10.98
C THR A 56 20.55 32.06 10.61
N ALA A 57 20.59 31.39 9.47
CA ALA A 57 19.56 30.42 9.10
C ALA A 57 19.52 29.24 10.08
N ALA A 58 20.67 28.69 10.48
CA ALA A 58 20.78 27.67 11.51
C ALA A 58 20.24 28.13 12.87
N LEU A 59 20.44 29.39 13.25
CA LEU A 59 19.86 29.94 14.48
C LEU A 59 18.33 30.04 14.42
N MET A 60 17.78 30.29 13.23
CA MET A 60 16.37 30.66 13.06
C MET A 60 15.47 29.49 12.60
N HIS A 61 16.03 28.40 12.09
CA HIS A 61 15.27 27.32 11.42
C HIS A 61 14.10 26.76 12.24
N ASP A 62 14.28 26.63 13.55
CA ASP A 62 13.28 26.07 14.47
C ASP A 62 12.50 27.11 15.28
N THR A 63 12.69 28.41 15.03
CA THR A 63 11.97 29.46 15.77
C THR A 63 10.44 29.36 15.64
N GLY A 64 9.94 28.78 14.56
CA GLY A 64 8.52 28.52 14.35
C GLY A 64 7.88 27.57 15.37
N PHE A 65 8.67 26.72 16.05
CA PHE A 65 8.17 25.87 17.14
C PHE A 65 7.65 26.66 18.35
N LEU A 66 7.99 27.95 18.47
CA LEU A 66 7.40 28.86 19.45
C LEU A 66 5.90 29.09 19.23
N GLU A 67 5.43 28.95 17.98
CA GLU A 67 4.02 29.10 17.62
C GLU A 67 3.35 27.76 17.32
N SER A 68 3.95 26.92 16.47
CA SER A 68 3.38 25.64 16.06
C SER A 68 4.44 24.71 15.47
N HIS A 69 4.30 23.40 15.73
CA HIS A 69 5.11 22.36 15.08
C HIS A 69 4.67 22.09 13.62
N ILE A 70 3.42 22.41 13.27
CA ILE A 70 2.90 22.24 11.91
C ILE A 70 3.37 23.43 11.08
N THR A 71 4.08 23.17 9.98
CA THR A 71 4.65 24.20 9.08
C THR A 71 5.59 25.19 9.77
N HIS A 72 6.38 24.71 10.74
CA HIS A 72 7.27 25.54 11.54
C HIS A 72 8.29 26.30 10.68
N GLU A 73 8.74 25.77 9.55
CA GLU A 73 9.70 26.44 8.65
C GLU A 73 9.13 27.74 8.06
N ILE A 74 7.83 27.75 7.72
CA ILE A 74 7.13 28.94 7.24
C ILE A 74 7.03 29.97 8.37
N LEU A 75 6.73 29.52 9.59
CA LEU A 75 6.65 30.38 10.76
C LEU A 75 8.03 30.92 11.15
N SER A 76 9.09 30.13 11.02
CA SER A 76 10.49 30.57 11.18
C SER A 76 10.86 31.66 10.18
N CYS A 77 10.42 31.53 8.92
CA CYS A 77 10.63 32.58 7.91
C CYS A 77 9.85 33.86 8.23
N LYS A 78 8.61 33.73 8.75
CA LYS A 78 7.82 34.87 9.22
C LYS A 78 8.51 35.56 10.41
N PHE A 79 9.02 34.77 11.35
CA PHE A 79 9.78 35.24 12.50
C PHE A 79 11.08 35.94 12.06
N ALA A 80 11.78 35.39 11.07
CA ALA A 80 12.97 36.01 10.47
C ALA A 80 12.66 37.36 9.81
N ASN A 81 11.59 37.47 9.02
CA ASN A 81 11.16 38.74 8.42
C ASN A 81 10.79 39.80 9.47
N GLN A 82 10.28 39.38 10.63
CA GLN A 82 9.90 40.30 11.70
C GLN A 82 11.12 40.83 12.46
N TYR A 83 12.07 39.96 12.84
CA TYR A 83 13.13 40.33 13.80
C TYR A 83 14.48 40.65 13.15
N LEU A 84 14.84 40.05 12.01
CA LEU A 84 16.15 40.29 11.40
C LEU A 84 16.42 41.75 10.98
N PRO A 85 15.42 42.56 10.55
CA PRO A 85 15.64 43.97 10.25
C PRO A 85 16.23 44.77 11.44
N ASP A 86 15.82 44.46 12.67
CA ASP A 86 16.29 45.12 13.90
C ASP A 86 17.80 44.88 14.17
N PHE A 87 18.38 43.85 13.54
CA PHE A 87 19.80 43.50 13.65
C PHE A 87 20.61 43.84 12.39
N ASN A 88 20.13 44.80 11.59
CA ASN A 88 20.78 45.30 10.38
C ASN A 88 20.99 44.21 9.30
N TYR A 89 19.99 43.35 9.09
CA TYR A 89 19.88 42.49 7.91
C TYR A 89 19.03 43.19 6.86
N ILE A 90 19.46 43.15 5.60
CA ILE A 90 18.69 43.68 4.46
C ILE A 90 17.76 42.60 3.90
N GLN A 91 16.70 42.99 3.18
CA GLN A 91 15.69 42.05 2.69
C GLN A 91 16.30 40.90 1.87
N SER A 92 17.28 41.16 1.00
CA SER A 92 17.93 40.10 0.22
C SER A 92 18.66 39.06 1.08
N ASP A 93 19.17 39.47 2.25
CA ASP A 93 19.80 38.55 3.21
C ASP A 93 18.72 37.69 3.89
N ILE A 94 17.60 38.30 4.27
CA ILE A 94 16.44 37.62 4.87
C ILE A 94 15.84 36.61 3.91
N ASP A 95 15.69 36.95 2.63
CA ASP A 95 15.16 36.06 1.59
C ASP A 95 16.05 34.82 1.42
N LEU A 96 17.37 34.99 1.45
CA LEU A 96 18.31 33.87 1.38
C LEU A 96 18.26 33.00 2.64
N ILE A 97 18.14 33.62 3.83
CA ILE A 97 17.94 32.90 5.10
C ILE A 97 16.65 32.08 5.05
N CYS A 98 15.54 32.68 4.59
CA CYS A 98 14.27 31.98 4.45
C CYS A 98 14.36 30.85 3.42
N GLN A 99 15.09 31.03 2.32
CA GLN A 99 15.34 29.96 1.35
C GLN A 99 16.05 28.76 2.00
N MET A 100 17.09 29.00 2.81
CA MET A 100 17.80 27.95 3.54
C MET A 100 16.88 27.24 4.54
N ILE A 101 16.13 27.99 5.35
CA ILE A 101 15.18 27.44 6.33
C ILE A 101 14.11 26.59 5.62
N MET A 102 13.54 27.07 4.52
CA MET A 102 12.53 26.31 3.78
C MET A 102 13.08 25.02 3.16
N ALA A 103 14.40 24.93 2.94
CA ALA A 103 15.04 23.73 2.40
C ALA A 103 15.12 22.58 3.42
N THR A 104 15.07 22.86 4.74
CA THR A 104 15.10 21.84 5.80
C THR A 104 13.79 21.05 5.89
N ARG A 105 12.70 21.61 5.35
CA ARG A 105 11.38 20.95 5.29
C ARG A 105 11.45 19.60 4.59
N LEU A 106 10.89 18.57 5.23
CA LEU A 106 10.85 17.22 4.67
C LEU A 106 9.76 17.05 3.59
N PRO A 107 10.06 16.38 2.45
CA PRO A 107 11.39 15.91 2.04
C PRO A 107 12.32 17.07 1.60
N GLN A 108 13.57 17.04 2.05
CA GLN A 108 14.55 18.09 1.79
C GLN A 108 14.89 18.18 0.29
N LEU A 109 14.80 19.40 -0.26
CA LEU A 109 15.10 19.71 -1.68
C LEU A 109 15.98 20.96 -1.81
N PRO A 110 17.21 20.97 -1.26
CA PRO A 110 18.08 22.14 -1.28
C PRO A 110 18.57 22.46 -2.70
N LYS A 111 18.43 23.73 -3.10
CA LYS A 111 18.78 24.20 -4.46
C LYS A 111 20.19 24.78 -4.56
N ASP A 112 20.66 25.43 -3.50
CA ASP A 112 21.95 26.12 -3.44
C ASP A 112 22.91 25.46 -2.42
N PRO A 113 24.23 25.78 -2.47
CA PRO A 113 25.22 25.18 -1.58
C PRO A 113 24.96 25.42 -0.08
N LEU A 114 24.50 26.61 0.32
CA LEU A 114 24.27 26.92 1.74
C LEU A 114 23.07 26.15 2.28
N SER A 115 22.00 26.02 1.49
CA SER A 115 20.86 25.17 1.83
C SER A 115 21.26 23.70 2.01
N ARG A 116 22.18 23.19 1.18
CA ARG A 116 22.70 21.80 1.33
C ARG A 116 23.43 21.63 2.66
N ILE A 117 24.27 22.59 3.02
CA ILE A 117 24.99 22.58 4.30
C ILE A 117 23.99 22.61 5.47
N LEU A 118 22.96 23.47 5.41
CA LEU A 118 21.97 23.56 6.49
C LEU A 118 21.16 22.27 6.64
N CYS A 119 20.71 21.66 5.53
CA CYS A 119 20.00 20.38 5.56
C CYS A 119 20.85 19.27 6.21
N ASP A 120 22.13 19.19 5.83
CA ASP A 120 23.07 18.21 6.40
C ASP A 120 23.38 18.50 7.87
N ALA A 121 23.44 19.78 8.27
CA ALA A 121 23.69 20.21 9.64
C ALA A 121 22.51 19.92 10.57
N ASP A 122 21.27 20.11 10.10
CA ASP A 122 20.05 19.84 10.85
C ASP A 122 19.90 18.35 11.18
N LEU A 123 20.26 17.48 10.23
CA LEU A 123 20.25 16.03 10.37
C LEU A 123 21.64 15.42 10.64
N TYR A 124 22.57 16.23 11.16
CA TYR A 124 23.96 15.83 11.40
C TYR A 124 24.05 14.62 12.34
N TYR A 125 23.20 14.60 13.37
CA TYR A 125 23.21 13.56 14.41
C TYR A 125 22.99 12.14 13.87
N LEU A 126 22.33 11.98 12.71
CA LEU A 126 22.07 10.67 12.09
C LEU A 126 23.37 9.90 11.78
N GLY A 127 24.45 10.62 11.46
CA GLY A 127 25.75 10.07 11.15
C GLY A 127 26.74 10.11 12.31
N THR A 128 26.26 10.13 13.55
CA THR A 128 27.11 10.19 14.75
C THR A 128 26.82 9.04 15.71
N GLU A 129 27.71 8.79 16.67
CA GLU A 129 27.51 7.77 17.72
C GLU A 129 26.41 8.16 18.71
N VAL A 130 26.14 9.46 18.85
CA VAL A 130 25.09 10.02 19.73
C VAL A 130 23.69 9.91 19.13
N TYR A 131 23.55 9.36 17.91
CA TYR A 131 22.27 9.16 17.22
C TYR A 131 21.17 8.63 18.15
N GLU A 132 21.52 7.65 18.97
CA GLU A 132 20.59 6.97 19.86
C GLU A 132 19.94 7.89 20.89
N GLU A 133 20.73 8.79 21.47
CA GLU A 133 20.27 9.73 22.48
C GLU A 133 19.27 10.73 21.88
N TYR A 134 19.60 11.25 20.69
CA TYR A 134 18.74 12.20 19.96
C TYR A 134 17.48 11.53 19.42
N ALA A 135 17.58 10.29 18.91
CA ALA A 135 16.43 9.52 18.48
C ALA A 135 15.45 9.27 19.65
N GLU A 136 15.95 8.99 20.86
CA GLU A 136 15.08 8.83 22.03
C GLU A 136 14.42 10.16 22.45
N LYS A 137 15.14 11.28 22.36
CA LYS A 137 14.55 12.61 22.58
C LYS A 137 13.45 12.91 21.58
N LEU A 138 13.66 12.61 20.30
CA LEU A 138 12.66 12.84 19.24
C LEU A 138 11.45 11.89 19.39
N PHE A 139 11.67 10.63 19.78
CA PHE A 139 10.61 9.69 20.10
C PHE A 139 9.66 10.21 21.18
N ASN A 140 10.21 10.70 22.30
CA ASN A 140 9.42 11.21 23.41
C ASN A 140 8.58 12.44 22.99
N GLU A 141 9.16 13.31 22.19
CA GLU A 141 8.48 14.48 21.63
C GLU A 141 7.32 14.05 20.72
N PHE A 142 7.56 13.16 19.76
CA PHE A 142 6.56 12.68 18.82
C PHE A 142 5.43 11.91 19.51
N LEU A 143 5.74 11.18 20.58
CA LEU A 143 4.74 10.50 21.40
C LEU A 143 3.82 11.50 22.11
N LYS A 144 4.37 12.62 22.62
CA LYS A 144 3.59 13.69 23.25
C LYS A 144 2.73 14.45 22.26
N LEU A 145 3.27 14.74 21.08
CA LEU A 145 2.56 15.36 19.97
C LEU A 145 1.53 14.44 19.29
N LYS A 146 1.48 13.15 19.68
CA LYS A 146 0.63 12.10 19.09
C LYS A 146 0.90 11.88 17.59
N VAL A 147 2.11 12.18 17.14
CA VAL A 147 2.60 11.86 15.78
C VAL A 147 2.76 10.34 15.62
N ILE A 148 3.15 9.67 16.71
CA ILE A 148 3.28 8.22 16.81
C ILE A 148 2.52 7.70 18.04
N LYS A 149 2.12 6.44 18.01
CA LYS A 149 1.38 5.79 19.11
C LYS A 149 2.26 4.93 20.00
N ASN A 150 3.30 4.31 19.43
CA ASN A 150 4.14 3.34 20.13
C ASN A 150 5.52 3.21 19.49
N ARG A 151 6.40 2.45 20.15
CA ARG A 151 7.78 2.20 19.73
C ARG A 151 7.90 1.45 18.39
N ALA A 152 6.93 0.60 18.04
CA ALA A 152 6.97 -0.13 16.77
C ALA A 152 6.73 0.82 15.58
N GLU A 153 5.75 1.72 15.70
CA GLU A 153 5.50 2.76 14.70
C GLU A 153 6.71 3.70 14.55
N TRP A 154 7.35 4.06 15.67
CA TRP A 154 8.61 4.81 15.68
C TRP A 154 9.73 4.11 14.92
N ASN A 155 9.98 2.83 15.22
CA ASN A 155 11.06 2.08 14.57
C ASN A 155 10.83 1.98 13.06
N ARG A 156 9.58 1.78 12.63
CA ARG A 156 9.23 1.77 11.19
C ARG A 156 9.47 3.14 10.54
N MET A 157 9.06 4.22 11.20
CA MET A 157 9.29 5.59 10.73
C MET A 157 10.79 5.91 10.64
N GLN A 158 11.58 5.51 11.63
CA GLN A 158 13.04 5.69 11.62
C GLN A 158 13.71 4.89 10.50
N LEU A 159 13.26 3.65 10.26
CA LEU A 159 13.79 2.80 9.19
C LEU A 159 13.51 3.41 7.82
N GLU A 160 12.26 3.84 7.57
CA GLU A 160 11.86 4.51 6.33
C GLU A 160 12.63 5.81 6.11
N PHE A 161 12.75 6.62 7.17
CA PHE A 161 13.47 7.89 7.14
C PHE A 161 14.96 7.71 6.86
N LEU A 162 15.68 6.89 7.64
CA LEU A 162 17.11 6.63 7.45
C LEU A 162 17.44 6.01 6.10
N SER A 163 16.54 5.15 5.58
CA SER A 163 16.72 4.46 4.31
C SER A 163 16.49 5.37 3.10
N SER A 164 15.62 6.37 3.22
CA SER A 164 15.33 7.34 2.17
C SER A 164 16.20 8.60 2.22
N HIS A 165 16.72 8.93 3.41
CA HIS A 165 17.56 10.10 3.65
C HIS A 165 18.95 9.97 3.01
N LYS A 166 19.43 11.07 2.41
CA LYS A 166 20.78 11.21 1.85
C LYS A 166 21.38 12.54 2.26
N TYR A 167 22.68 12.55 2.53
CA TYR A 167 23.44 13.80 2.68
C TYR A 167 23.69 14.47 1.33
N PHE A 168 23.81 15.80 1.30
CA PHE A 168 23.88 16.60 0.08
C PHE A 168 25.28 17.15 -0.22
N THR A 169 26.06 17.46 0.81
CA THR A 169 27.42 17.99 0.69
C THR A 169 28.46 16.86 0.62
N PRO A 170 29.54 17.03 -0.18
CA PRO A 170 30.65 16.08 -0.20
C PRO A 170 31.20 15.78 1.20
N SER A 171 31.38 16.81 2.04
CA SER A 171 31.89 16.65 3.40
C SER A 171 30.96 15.81 4.29
N ALA A 172 29.64 16.05 4.28
CA ALA A 172 28.71 15.23 5.05
C ALA A 172 28.68 13.77 4.56
N ILE A 173 28.67 13.55 3.24
CA ILE A 173 28.69 12.18 2.67
C ILE A 173 29.93 11.41 3.14
N ILE A 174 31.11 12.05 3.10
CA ILE A 174 32.37 11.39 3.49
C ILE A 174 32.41 11.10 4.99
N ASN A 175 31.96 12.03 5.83
CA ASN A 175 32.14 11.94 7.27
C ASN A 175 30.99 11.23 8.01
N LEU A 176 29.77 11.27 7.48
CA LEU A 176 28.55 10.87 8.21
C LEU A 176 27.88 9.62 7.64
N GLU A 177 27.98 9.37 6.33
CA GLU A 177 27.21 8.30 5.66
C GLU A 177 27.55 6.91 6.21
N LYS A 178 28.83 6.64 6.49
CA LYS A 178 29.28 5.36 7.05
C LYS A 178 28.64 5.09 8.41
N GLN A 179 28.62 6.08 9.30
CA GLN A 179 28.04 5.93 10.63
C GLN A 179 26.51 5.90 10.57
N LYS A 180 25.89 6.67 9.65
CA LYS A 180 24.44 6.59 9.38
C LYS A 180 24.03 5.17 8.98
N GLN A 181 24.81 4.51 8.12
CA GLN A 181 24.55 3.12 7.72
C GLN A 181 24.67 2.16 8.92
N SER A 182 25.67 2.33 9.78
CA SER A 182 25.81 1.55 11.02
C SER A 182 24.61 1.77 11.98
N ASN A 183 24.11 3.01 12.08
CA ASN A 183 22.92 3.34 12.86
C ASN A 183 21.65 2.72 12.23
N LEU A 184 21.52 2.72 10.90
CA LEU A 184 20.43 2.04 10.19
C LEU A 184 20.44 0.52 10.46
N ASP A 185 21.60 -0.14 10.38
CA ASP A 185 21.72 -1.57 10.66
C ASP A 185 21.32 -1.91 12.12
N ARG A 186 21.64 -1.02 13.08
CA ARG A 186 21.17 -1.14 14.47
C ARG A 186 19.65 -1.02 14.58
N VAL A 187 19.03 -0.10 13.84
CA VAL A 187 17.55 0.05 13.82
C VAL A 187 16.90 -1.18 13.19
N ILE A 188 17.44 -1.69 12.08
CA ILE A 188 16.97 -2.92 11.44
C ILE A 188 17.06 -4.11 12.42
N GLY A 189 18.18 -4.26 13.13
CA GLY A 189 18.37 -5.32 14.12
C GLY A 189 17.42 -5.21 15.33
N ARG A 190 16.88 -4.02 15.61
CA ARG A 190 15.83 -3.82 16.62
C ARG A 190 14.45 -4.04 16.07
N ASP A 191 14.17 -3.63 14.84
CA ASP A 191 12.90 -3.93 14.17
C ASP A 191 12.71 -5.45 14.08
N ASP A 192 13.77 -6.22 13.83
CA ASP A 192 13.66 -7.67 13.84
C ASP A 192 13.32 -8.26 15.24
N LYS A 193 13.61 -7.53 16.32
CA LYS A 193 13.22 -7.87 17.70
C LYS A 193 11.90 -7.23 18.17
N THR A 194 11.44 -6.16 17.51
CA THR A 194 10.28 -5.33 17.89
C THR A 194 9.16 -5.34 16.86
N LYS A 195 9.32 -6.10 15.77
CA LYS A 195 8.23 -6.56 14.92
C LYS A 195 7.10 -6.96 15.86
N PRO A 196 5.93 -6.32 15.75
CA PRO A 196 4.73 -6.99 16.18
C PRO A 196 4.81 -8.37 15.57
N GLN A 197 4.53 -9.39 16.38
CA GLN A 197 4.45 -10.76 15.93
C GLN A 197 3.32 -10.86 14.89
N GLU A 198 3.57 -10.40 13.65
CA GLU A 198 2.79 -10.73 12.44
C GLU A 198 3.11 -12.14 11.97
N ASN A 199 3.97 -12.86 12.70
CA ASN A 199 3.67 -14.24 13.00
C ASN A 199 2.56 -14.29 14.07
N LYS A 200 1.30 -14.10 13.66
CA LYS A 200 0.34 -15.09 14.14
C LYS A 200 0.96 -16.42 13.72
N LYS A 201 1.58 -17.16 14.65
CA LYS A 201 1.60 -18.62 14.49
C LYS A 201 0.15 -18.92 14.13
N LEU A 202 -0.11 -19.36 12.90
CA LEU A 202 -1.47 -19.69 12.48
C LEU A 202 -2.08 -20.46 13.63
N SER A 203 -3.17 -19.95 14.18
CA SER A 203 -3.84 -20.66 15.25
C SER A 203 -4.08 -22.07 14.74
N TRP A 204 -4.01 -23.10 15.57
CA TRP A 204 -4.40 -24.45 15.13
C TRP A 204 -5.79 -24.43 14.48
N ALA A 205 -6.66 -23.50 14.89
CA ALA A 205 -7.93 -23.22 14.23
C ALA A 205 -7.80 -22.72 12.79
N ASP A 206 -6.85 -21.81 12.50
CA ASP A 206 -6.62 -21.28 11.15
C ASP A 206 -6.04 -22.37 10.23
N ILE A 207 -5.11 -23.19 10.73
CA ILE A 207 -4.56 -24.34 9.97
C ILE A 207 -5.64 -25.38 9.68
N LEU A 208 -6.48 -25.67 10.68
CA LEU A 208 -7.60 -26.61 10.53
C LEU A 208 -8.65 -26.08 9.55
N GLN A 209 -8.97 -24.79 9.61
CA GLN A 209 -9.90 -24.14 8.69
C GLN A 209 -9.35 -24.19 7.26
N ASP A 210 -8.09 -23.82 7.05
CA ASP A 210 -7.43 -23.91 5.74
C ASP A 210 -7.46 -25.33 5.20
N GLY A 211 -7.11 -26.32 6.03
CA GLY A 211 -7.14 -27.73 5.65
C GLY A 211 -8.54 -28.23 5.28
N LEU A 212 -9.57 -27.81 6.02
CA LEU A 212 -10.97 -28.16 5.73
C LEU A 212 -11.45 -27.50 4.43
N MET A 213 -11.09 -26.25 4.18
CA MET A 213 -11.40 -25.55 2.93
C MET A 213 -10.71 -26.21 1.73
N MET A 214 -9.45 -26.63 1.87
CA MET A 214 -8.75 -27.38 0.84
C MET A 214 -9.43 -28.72 0.55
N ALA A 215 -9.76 -29.49 1.59
CA ALA A 215 -10.41 -30.79 1.45
C ALA A 215 -11.77 -30.68 0.76
N LEU A 216 -12.63 -29.76 1.23
CA LEU A 216 -13.91 -29.50 0.58
C LEU A 216 -13.73 -29.03 -0.86
N GLY A 217 -12.83 -28.07 -1.10
CA GLY A 217 -12.59 -27.53 -2.42
C GLY A 217 -12.17 -28.60 -3.43
N VAL A 218 -11.25 -29.48 -3.03
CA VAL A 218 -10.82 -30.62 -3.82
C VAL A 218 -11.97 -31.60 -4.09
N THR A 219 -12.83 -31.90 -3.11
CA THR A 219 -13.99 -32.78 -3.31
C THR A 219 -14.97 -32.17 -4.32
N PHE A 220 -15.27 -30.87 -4.21
CA PHE A 220 -16.14 -30.17 -5.17
C PHE A 220 -15.57 -30.20 -6.59
N SER A 221 -14.28 -29.92 -6.76
CA SER A 221 -13.61 -30.00 -8.07
C SER A 221 -13.57 -31.43 -8.61
N GLY A 222 -13.32 -32.44 -7.77
CA GLY A 222 -13.34 -33.85 -8.17
C GLY A 222 -14.73 -34.29 -8.63
N MET A 223 -15.79 -33.88 -7.92
CA MET A 223 -17.17 -34.13 -8.32
C MET A 223 -17.52 -33.42 -9.64
N ALA A 224 -17.12 -32.16 -9.83
CA ALA A 224 -17.32 -31.47 -11.11
C ALA A 224 -16.70 -32.26 -12.27
N LEU A 225 -15.45 -32.70 -12.12
CA LEU A 225 -14.74 -33.43 -13.16
C LEU A 225 -15.38 -34.81 -13.44
N LYS A 226 -15.58 -35.64 -12.41
CA LYS A 226 -16.06 -37.02 -12.58
C LYS A 226 -17.55 -37.18 -12.80
N CYS A 227 -18.37 -36.19 -12.42
CA CYS A 227 -19.82 -36.31 -12.53
C CYS A 227 -20.44 -35.46 -13.65
N PHE A 228 -19.75 -34.42 -14.10
CA PHE A 228 -20.27 -33.49 -15.10
C PHE A 228 -19.37 -33.42 -16.34
N LEU A 229 -18.09 -33.10 -16.17
CA LEU A 229 -17.23 -32.74 -17.31
C LEU A 229 -16.76 -33.96 -18.10
N VAL A 230 -16.02 -34.87 -17.46
CA VAL A 230 -15.42 -36.04 -18.13
C VAL A 230 -16.47 -36.92 -18.82
N PRO A 231 -17.57 -37.35 -18.15
CA PRO A 231 -18.55 -38.24 -18.78
C PRO A 231 -19.30 -37.64 -19.98
N ASN A 232 -19.24 -36.32 -20.16
CA ASN A 232 -19.96 -35.61 -21.21
C ASN A 232 -19.03 -34.88 -22.19
N HIS A 233 -17.71 -35.12 -22.13
CA HIS A 233 -16.68 -34.48 -22.95
C HIS A 233 -16.68 -32.94 -22.88
N PHE A 234 -16.94 -32.37 -21.70
CA PHE A 234 -16.90 -30.92 -21.48
C PHE A 234 -15.53 -30.51 -20.94
N PHE A 235 -15.07 -29.34 -21.39
CA PHE A 235 -13.75 -28.81 -21.06
C PHE A 235 -13.85 -27.56 -20.19
N ASP A 236 -12.84 -27.39 -19.35
CA ASP A 236 -12.59 -26.15 -18.60
C ASP A 236 -11.46 -25.34 -19.26
N GLY A 237 -11.08 -24.21 -18.68
CA GLY A 237 -9.89 -23.45 -19.06
C GLY A 237 -8.60 -23.94 -18.38
N GLY A 238 -7.49 -23.24 -18.66
CA GLY A 238 -6.24 -23.38 -17.93
C GLY A 238 -5.60 -24.77 -18.00
N ILE A 239 -4.90 -25.19 -16.93
CA ILE A 239 -4.26 -26.52 -16.91
C ILE A 239 -5.30 -27.62 -16.95
N THR A 240 -6.39 -27.47 -16.21
CA THR A 240 -7.44 -28.50 -16.15
C THR A 240 -8.01 -28.77 -17.53
N GLY A 241 -8.25 -27.70 -18.31
CA GLY A 241 -8.67 -27.79 -19.71
C GLY A 241 -7.67 -28.52 -20.61
N ILE A 242 -6.38 -28.20 -20.50
CA ILE A 242 -5.32 -28.89 -21.26
C ILE A 242 -5.26 -30.38 -20.89
N SER A 243 -5.32 -30.70 -19.60
CA SER A 243 -5.30 -32.07 -19.10
C SER A 243 -6.51 -32.87 -19.59
N LEU A 244 -7.72 -32.29 -19.54
CA LEU A 244 -8.93 -32.91 -20.07
C LEU A 244 -8.84 -33.16 -21.57
N LEU A 245 -8.38 -32.17 -22.34
CA LEU A 245 -8.27 -32.28 -23.79
C LEU A 245 -7.30 -33.41 -24.20
N ILE A 246 -6.14 -33.52 -23.54
CA ILE A 246 -5.18 -34.60 -23.81
C ILE A 246 -5.73 -35.96 -23.34
N HIS A 247 -6.44 -36.00 -22.22
CA HIS A 247 -7.12 -37.21 -21.75
C HIS A 247 -8.13 -37.73 -22.79
N GLU A 248 -8.97 -36.85 -23.33
CA GLU A 248 -10.02 -37.24 -24.28
C GLU A 248 -9.47 -37.67 -25.65
N ILE A 249 -8.37 -37.06 -26.10
CA ILE A 249 -7.76 -37.40 -27.42
C ILE A 249 -6.87 -38.64 -27.34
N TYR A 250 -6.06 -38.78 -26.29
CA TYR A 250 -5.01 -39.79 -26.20
C TYR A 250 -5.28 -40.88 -25.16
N HIS A 251 -6.37 -40.78 -24.40
CA HIS A 251 -6.75 -41.71 -23.32
C HIS A 251 -5.66 -41.87 -22.25
N ILE A 252 -4.79 -40.87 -22.09
CA ILE A 252 -3.80 -40.80 -21.02
C ILE A 252 -4.52 -40.48 -19.71
N ASP A 253 -4.14 -41.11 -18.62
CA ASP A 253 -4.75 -40.90 -17.31
C ASP A 253 -4.81 -39.39 -16.92
N LEU A 254 -6.03 -38.91 -16.63
CA LEU A 254 -6.29 -37.50 -16.32
C LEU A 254 -5.57 -37.06 -15.04
N THR A 255 -5.50 -37.94 -14.04
CA THR A 255 -4.85 -37.65 -12.76
C THR A 255 -3.36 -37.36 -12.95
N LEU A 256 -2.68 -38.18 -13.75
CA LEU A 256 -1.28 -37.98 -14.11
C LEU A 256 -1.06 -36.64 -14.84
N LEU A 257 -1.92 -36.32 -15.81
CA LEU A 257 -1.81 -35.07 -16.58
C LEU A 257 -1.98 -33.83 -15.71
N ILE A 258 -2.95 -33.82 -14.79
CA ILE A 258 -3.18 -32.69 -13.88
C ILE A 258 -1.97 -32.47 -12.96
N ILE A 259 -1.40 -33.54 -12.41
CA ILE A 259 -0.20 -33.43 -11.56
C ILE A 259 0.97 -32.92 -12.37
N LEU A 260 1.24 -33.53 -13.53
CA LEU A 260 2.39 -33.22 -14.37
C LEU A 260 2.39 -31.76 -14.85
N PHE A 261 1.26 -31.27 -15.36
CA PHE A 261 1.17 -29.91 -15.89
C PHE A 261 1.10 -28.83 -14.80
N ASN A 262 0.71 -29.18 -13.57
CA ASN A 262 0.80 -28.26 -12.44
C ASN A 262 2.22 -28.13 -11.87
N LEU A 263 3.12 -29.11 -12.03
CA LEU A 263 4.49 -29.05 -11.49
C LEU A 263 5.27 -27.79 -11.92
N PRO A 264 5.30 -27.39 -13.21
CA PRO A 264 5.95 -26.15 -13.62
C PRO A 264 5.38 -24.92 -12.92
N LEU A 265 4.05 -24.85 -12.74
CA LEU A 265 3.42 -23.72 -12.08
C LEU A 265 3.64 -23.70 -10.58
N ILE A 266 3.69 -24.87 -9.94
CA ILE A 266 4.07 -24.99 -8.52
C ILE A 266 5.51 -24.49 -8.33
N ALA A 267 6.42 -24.85 -9.23
CA ALA A 267 7.79 -24.35 -9.20
C ALA A 267 7.84 -22.83 -9.37
N VAL A 268 7.11 -22.26 -10.33
CA VAL A 268 7.00 -20.80 -10.48
C VAL A 268 6.39 -20.16 -9.22
N GLY A 269 5.34 -20.74 -8.64
CA GLY A 269 4.68 -20.26 -7.43
C GLY A 269 5.57 -20.28 -6.19
N TYR A 270 6.51 -21.23 -6.11
CA TYR A 270 7.51 -21.29 -5.05
C TYR A 270 8.43 -20.07 -5.05
N TYR A 271 8.84 -19.61 -6.24
CA TYR A 271 9.73 -18.45 -6.39
C TYR A 271 8.98 -17.11 -6.47
N SER A 272 7.74 -17.07 -6.97
CA SER A 272 6.98 -15.84 -7.21
C SER A 272 5.97 -15.47 -6.13
N VAL A 273 5.41 -16.43 -5.39
CA VAL A 273 4.37 -16.20 -4.38
C VAL A 273 4.90 -16.44 -2.97
N SER A 274 5.05 -17.71 -2.59
CA SER A 274 5.68 -18.12 -1.33
C SER A 274 5.91 -19.63 -1.30
N LYS A 275 6.82 -20.09 -0.43
CA LYS A 275 7.03 -21.53 -0.19
C LYS A 275 5.76 -22.21 0.33
N SER A 276 5.03 -21.55 1.24
CA SER A 276 3.80 -22.10 1.83
C SER A 276 2.72 -22.31 0.77
N PHE A 277 2.53 -21.33 -0.11
CA PHE A 277 1.63 -21.42 -1.26
C PHE A 277 1.96 -22.63 -2.15
N ALA A 278 3.24 -22.80 -2.50
CA ALA A 278 3.68 -23.90 -3.37
C ALA A 278 3.42 -25.28 -2.74
N TYR A 279 3.73 -25.46 -1.45
CA TYR A 279 3.47 -26.72 -0.75
C TYR A 279 1.96 -27.01 -0.63
N ARG A 280 1.14 -26.01 -0.26
CA ARG A 280 -0.32 -26.18 -0.18
C ARG A 280 -0.94 -26.47 -1.56
N THR A 281 -0.44 -25.84 -2.61
CA THR A 281 -0.82 -26.10 -4.01
C THR A 281 -0.48 -27.53 -4.41
N LEU A 282 0.75 -28.00 -4.14
CA LEU A 282 1.15 -29.38 -4.41
C LEU A 282 0.26 -30.38 -3.67
N ILE A 283 -0.01 -30.15 -2.39
CA ILE A 283 -0.92 -30.99 -1.59
C ILE A 283 -2.31 -31.00 -2.21
N SER A 284 -2.86 -29.84 -2.60
CA SER A 284 -4.19 -29.74 -3.21
C SER A 284 -4.29 -30.50 -4.54
N VAL A 285 -3.25 -30.38 -5.39
CA VAL A 285 -3.19 -31.07 -6.68
C VAL A 285 -3.09 -32.59 -6.50
N VAL A 286 -2.28 -33.07 -5.54
CA VAL A 286 -2.19 -34.50 -5.19
C VAL A 286 -3.51 -35.01 -4.61
N LEU A 287 -4.15 -34.24 -3.72
CA LEU A 287 -5.46 -34.57 -3.17
C LEU A 287 -6.54 -34.59 -4.25
N LEU A 288 -6.48 -33.69 -5.24
CA LEU A 288 -7.38 -33.72 -6.39
C LEU A 288 -7.18 -34.99 -7.21
N GLY A 289 -5.94 -35.39 -7.48
CA GLY A 289 -5.65 -36.67 -8.11
C GLY A 289 -6.24 -37.86 -7.33
N LEU A 290 -6.09 -37.86 -6.00
CA LEU A 290 -6.70 -38.88 -5.15
C LEU A 290 -8.24 -38.83 -5.20
N ALA A 291 -8.85 -37.64 -5.20
CA ALA A 291 -10.29 -37.49 -5.32
C ALA A 291 -10.80 -38.02 -6.66
N LEU A 292 -10.10 -37.77 -7.77
CA LEU A 292 -10.45 -38.31 -9.08
C LEU A 292 -10.34 -39.84 -9.16
N TYR A 293 -9.44 -40.43 -8.39
CA TYR A 293 -9.32 -41.88 -8.26
C TYR A 293 -10.45 -42.48 -7.39
N LEU A 294 -10.85 -41.80 -6.31
CA LEU A 294 -11.86 -42.28 -5.36
C LEU A 294 -13.29 -42.05 -5.83
N ILE A 295 -13.54 -40.95 -6.54
CA ILE A 295 -14.89 -40.59 -7.01
C ILE A 295 -15.19 -41.40 -8.29
N PRO A 296 -16.23 -42.24 -8.28
CA PRO A 296 -16.60 -42.99 -9.46
C PRO A 296 -17.09 -42.06 -10.57
N GLU A 297 -16.77 -42.43 -11.80
CA GLU A 297 -17.23 -41.72 -12.99
C GLU A 297 -18.70 -42.06 -13.25
N VAL A 298 -19.61 -41.16 -12.87
CA VAL A 298 -21.05 -41.35 -12.98
C VAL A 298 -21.68 -40.08 -13.54
N PRO A 299 -22.21 -40.08 -14.78
CA PRO A 299 -22.89 -38.91 -15.33
C PRO A 299 -24.16 -38.62 -14.52
N LEU A 300 -24.21 -37.46 -13.85
CA LEU A 300 -25.41 -37.05 -13.10
C LEU A 300 -26.58 -36.67 -14.02
N THR A 301 -26.26 -36.18 -15.22
CA THR A 301 -27.22 -35.76 -16.24
C THR A 301 -26.51 -35.75 -17.60
N HIS A 302 -27.31 -35.72 -18.67
CA HIS A 302 -26.86 -35.53 -20.05
C HIS A 302 -27.33 -34.20 -20.65
N ASP A 303 -28.05 -33.38 -19.88
CA ASP A 303 -28.47 -32.05 -20.31
C ASP A 303 -27.27 -31.10 -20.33
N LYS A 304 -26.86 -30.69 -21.53
CA LYS A 304 -25.69 -29.85 -21.78
C LYS A 304 -25.71 -28.54 -21.00
N LEU A 305 -26.88 -27.93 -20.82
CA LEU A 305 -27.00 -26.68 -20.08
C LEU A 305 -26.79 -26.91 -18.57
N ILE A 306 -27.43 -27.94 -18.01
CA ILE A 306 -27.24 -28.32 -16.60
C ILE A 306 -25.77 -28.67 -16.33
N ILE A 307 -25.14 -29.43 -17.23
CA ILE A 307 -23.72 -29.79 -17.12
C ILE A 307 -22.85 -28.54 -17.11
N SER A 308 -23.04 -27.63 -18.07
CA SER A 308 -22.21 -26.42 -18.16
C SER A 308 -22.35 -25.53 -16.92
N VAL A 309 -23.58 -25.31 -16.44
CA VAL A 309 -23.82 -24.43 -15.29
C VAL A 309 -23.37 -25.08 -13.98
N PHE A 310 -23.81 -26.31 -13.69
CA PHE A 310 -23.50 -26.95 -12.41
C PHE A 310 -22.10 -27.53 -12.37
N GLY A 311 -21.60 -28.09 -13.47
CA GLY A 311 -20.20 -28.52 -13.59
C GLY A 311 -19.25 -27.34 -13.39
N GLY A 312 -19.51 -26.22 -14.08
CA GLY A 312 -18.76 -24.98 -13.88
C GLY A 312 -18.87 -24.45 -12.46
N ALA A 313 -20.08 -24.43 -11.86
CA ALA A 313 -20.26 -23.93 -10.50
C ALA A 313 -19.54 -24.78 -9.44
N PHE A 314 -19.64 -26.11 -9.50
CA PHE A 314 -18.93 -27.01 -8.58
C PHE A 314 -17.41 -26.87 -8.73
N LEU A 315 -16.92 -26.79 -9.97
CA LEU A 315 -15.51 -26.61 -10.25
C LEU A 315 -15.01 -25.26 -9.72
N GLY A 316 -15.74 -24.19 -10.00
CA GLY A 316 -15.38 -22.84 -9.57
C GLY A 316 -15.46 -22.64 -8.05
N ILE A 317 -16.47 -23.21 -7.39
CA ILE A 317 -16.53 -23.23 -5.92
C ILE A 317 -15.35 -24.02 -5.35
N GLY A 318 -15.04 -25.16 -5.95
CA GLY A 318 -13.93 -26.02 -5.54
C GLY A 318 -12.58 -25.31 -5.62
N ILE A 319 -12.27 -24.74 -6.78
CA ILE A 319 -11.06 -23.93 -7.03
C ILE A 319 -11.03 -22.72 -6.08
N GLY A 320 -12.14 -21.99 -5.94
CA GLY A 320 -12.22 -20.81 -5.08
C GLY A 320 -11.98 -21.10 -3.59
N LEU A 321 -12.45 -22.24 -3.07
CA LEU A 321 -12.20 -22.66 -1.69
C LEU A 321 -10.73 -22.97 -1.45
N VAL A 322 -10.07 -23.66 -2.38
CA VAL A 322 -8.63 -23.93 -2.34
C VAL A 322 -7.83 -22.61 -2.41
N MET A 323 -8.25 -21.67 -3.26
CA MET A 323 -7.65 -20.34 -3.35
C MET A 323 -7.74 -19.54 -2.06
N ARG A 324 -8.89 -19.57 -1.39
CA ARG A 324 -9.04 -18.91 -0.08
C ARG A 324 -8.15 -19.52 1.01
N ALA A 325 -7.83 -20.81 0.91
CA ALA A 325 -6.86 -21.48 1.79
C ALA A 325 -5.40 -21.21 1.39
N GLY A 326 -5.14 -20.32 0.42
CA GLY A 326 -3.80 -19.93 -0.01
C GLY A 326 -3.09 -20.97 -0.87
N ALA A 327 -3.83 -21.70 -1.71
CA ALA A 327 -3.32 -22.67 -2.67
C ALA A 327 -3.97 -22.48 -4.05
N ALA A 328 -3.46 -23.14 -5.09
CA ALA A 328 -4.11 -23.16 -6.40
C ALA A 328 -4.39 -24.59 -6.87
N LEU A 329 -5.48 -24.78 -7.62
CA LEU A 329 -5.75 -26.00 -8.38
C LEU A 329 -5.45 -25.79 -9.87
N ASP A 330 -5.86 -24.64 -10.41
CA ASP A 330 -5.47 -24.19 -11.74
C ASP A 330 -4.49 -23.01 -11.62
N GLY A 331 -3.19 -23.34 -11.57
CA GLY A 331 -2.15 -22.40 -11.18
C GLY A 331 -1.98 -21.18 -12.11
N ILE A 332 -2.50 -21.21 -13.35
CA ILE A 332 -2.27 -20.13 -14.32
C ILE A 332 -2.98 -18.85 -13.86
N GLU A 333 -4.21 -18.94 -13.36
CA GLU A 333 -5.00 -17.78 -12.94
C GLU A 333 -4.43 -17.12 -11.67
N VAL A 334 -3.92 -17.91 -10.73
CA VAL A 334 -3.32 -17.39 -9.49
C VAL A 334 -1.97 -16.74 -9.78
N LEU A 335 -1.13 -17.37 -10.61
CA LEU A 335 0.16 -16.80 -10.98
C LEU A 335 0.03 -15.50 -11.78
N ALA A 336 -1.10 -15.29 -12.47
CA ALA A 336 -1.41 -14.04 -13.15
C ALA A 336 -1.46 -12.83 -12.23
N HIS A 337 -1.86 -13.03 -10.97
CA HIS A 337 -1.97 -11.96 -9.99
C HIS A 337 -0.60 -11.57 -9.41
N TYR A 338 0.30 -12.53 -9.24
CA TYR A 338 1.55 -12.37 -8.50
C TYR A 338 2.80 -12.20 -9.38
N THR A 339 2.71 -12.46 -10.68
CA THR A 339 3.86 -12.36 -11.58
C THR A 339 3.93 -10.96 -12.21
N LEU A 340 4.98 -10.20 -11.89
CA LEU A 340 5.31 -8.96 -12.63
C LEU A 340 5.92 -9.29 -13.99
N LYS A 341 5.50 -8.57 -15.04
CA LYS A 341 5.89 -8.88 -16.42
C LYS A 341 7.25 -8.34 -16.84
N ARG A 342 7.92 -9.15 -17.67
CA ARG A 342 9.01 -8.77 -18.60
C ARG A 342 8.63 -8.96 -20.09
N THR A 343 7.37 -9.29 -20.41
CA THR A 343 6.87 -9.56 -21.77
C THR A 343 5.80 -8.55 -22.19
N SER A 344 5.59 -8.37 -23.52
CA SER A 344 4.70 -7.35 -24.09
C SER A 344 3.20 -7.60 -23.95
N PHE A 345 2.77 -8.86 -23.78
CA PHE A 345 1.35 -9.21 -23.56
C PHE A 345 0.98 -9.02 -22.09
N THR A 346 -0.29 -9.10 -21.68
CA THR A 346 -0.77 -9.22 -20.27
C THR A 346 -0.99 -10.70 -19.87
N ILE A 347 -1.07 -11.07 -18.58
CA ILE A 347 -1.19 -12.50 -18.22
C ILE A 347 -2.60 -12.99 -18.55
N THR A 348 -3.58 -12.11 -18.37
CA THR A 348 -4.95 -12.29 -18.84
C THR A 348 -5.01 -12.59 -20.34
N GLU A 349 -4.23 -11.91 -21.18
CA GLU A 349 -4.13 -12.22 -22.62
C GLU A 349 -3.55 -13.60 -22.90
N ILE A 350 -2.57 -14.05 -22.11
CA ILE A 350 -1.97 -15.39 -22.27
C ILE A 350 -2.99 -16.47 -21.91
N ILE A 351 -3.72 -16.31 -20.80
CA ILE A 351 -4.80 -17.22 -20.39
C ILE A 351 -5.88 -17.27 -21.47
N LEU A 352 -6.30 -16.11 -21.98
CA LEU A 352 -7.29 -16.02 -23.04
C LEU A 352 -6.81 -16.75 -24.30
N GLY A 353 -5.55 -16.58 -24.70
CA GLY A 353 -4.96 -17.28 -25.85
C GLY A 353 -4.97 -18.80 -25.67
N ILE A 354 -4.61 -19.30 -24.49
CA ILE A 354 -4.65 -20.73 -24.16
C ILE A 354 -6.09 -21.25 -24.24
N ASN A 355 -7.06 -20.55 -23.65
CA ASN A 355 -8.45 -20.99 -23.65
C ASN A 355 -9.07 -20.97 -25.05
N ILE A 356 -8.75 -19.96 -25.88
CA ILE A 356 -9.17 -19.94 -27.30
C ILE A 356 -8.65 -21.19 -28.02
N LEU A 357 -7.39 -21.57 -27.77
CA LEU A 357 -6.80 -22.77 -28.38
C LEU A 357 -7.53 -24.04 -27.91
N ILE A 358 -7.75 -24.20 -26.60
CA ILE A 358 -8.46 -25.34 -26.01
C ILE A 358 -9.84 -25.48 -26.65
N PHE A 359 -10.65 -24.42 -26.65
CA PHE A 359 -12.02 -24.48 -27.17
C PHE A 359 -12.08 -24.63 -28.70
N SER A 360 -11.09 -24.10 -29.44
CA SER A 360 -10.99 -24.32 -30.88
C SER A 360 -10.71 -25.78 -31.20
N ILE A 361 -9.79 -26.42 -30.49
CA ILE A 361 -9.52 -27.86 -30.66
C ILE A 361 -10.73 -28.68 -30.23
N ALA A 362 -11.40 -28.31 -29.14
CA ALA A 362 -12.64 -28.95 -28.71
C ALA A 362 -13.73 -28.88 -29.79
N ALA A 363 -13.87 -27.74 -30.48
CA ALA A 363 -14.85 -27.57 -31.54
C ALA A 363 -14.56 -28.47 -32.75
N LEU A 364 -13.29 -28.65 -33.10
CA LEU A 364 -12.85 -29.49 -34.22
C LEU A 364 -13.01 -30.99 -33.94
N GLN A 365 -12.74 -31.42 -32.71
CA GLN A 365 -12.72 -32.86 -32.34
C GLN A 365 -14.06 -33.35 -31.77
N PHE A 366 -14.73 -32.55 -30.94
CA PHE A 366 -15.93 -32.93 -30.18
C PHE A 366 -17.18 -32.15 -30.61
N GLY A 367 -17.05 -31.31 -31.63
CA GLY A 367 -18.14 -30.53 -32.22
C GLY A 367 -18.32 -29.15 -31.61
N LEU A 368 -18.89 -28.24 -32.42
CA LEU A 368 -19.09 -26.83 -32.05
C LEU A 368 -19.96 -26.66 -30.81
N GLU A 369 -21.01 -27.47 -30.65
CA GLU A 369 -21.89 -27.38 -29.48
C GLU A 369 -21.12 -27.64 -28.17
N THR A 370 -20.32 -28.70 -28.12
CA THR A 370 -19.52 -29.07 -26.96
C THR A 370 -18.54 -27.95 -26.58
N ALA A 371 -17.92 -27.31 -27.57
CA ALA A 371 -17.04 -26.18 -27.34
C ALA A 371 -17.78 -24.95 -26.79
N LEU A 372 -18.94 -24.60 -27.34
CA LEU A 372 -19.75 -23.47 -26.86
C LEU A 372 -20.23 -23.69 -25.42
N TYR A 373 -20.67 -24.91 -25.09
CA TYR A 373 -21.03 -25.24 -23.72
C TYR A 373 -19.81 -25.30 -22.80
N SER A 374 -18.63 -25.70 -23.28
CA SER A 374 -17.38 -25.65 -22.50
C SER A 374 -16.96 -24.21 -22.18
N ILE A 375 -17.17 -23.26 -23.11
CA ILE A 375 -17.00 -21.82 -22.84
C ILE A 375 -17.97 -21.37 -21.73
N LEU A 376 -19.23 -21.83 -21.76
CA LEU A 376 -20.21 -21.52 -20.71
C LEU A 376 -19.83 -22.15 -19.35
N THR A 377 -19.28 -23.37 -19.35
CA THR A 377 -18.72 -24.04 -18.17
C THR A 377 -17.60 -23.21 -17.56
N TYR A 378 -16.61 -22.82 -18.37
CA TYR A 378 -15.49 -21.98 -17.94
C TYR A 378 -15.98 -20.63 -17.40
N PHE A 379 -16.90 -19.97 -18.11
CA PHE A 379 -17.48 -18.71 -17.64
C PHE A 379 -18.16 -18.85 -16.26
N THR A 380 -18.92 -19.93 -16.07
CA THR A 380 -19.60 -20.20 -14.80
C THR A 380 -18.59 -20.51 -13.69
N ALA A 381 -17.55 -21.29 -13.99
CA ALA A 381 -16.46 -21.57 -13.07
C ALA A 381 -15.75 -20.29 -12.63
N THR A 382 -15.30 -19.44 -13.56
CA THR A 382 -14.64 -18.16 -13.24
C THR A 382 -15.53 -17.27 -12.36
N ARG A 383 -16.83 -17.15 -12.67
CA ARG A 383 -17.77 -16.37 -11.84
C ARG A 383 -17.91 -16.93 -10.42
N CYS A 384 -17.92 -18.25 -10.27
CA CYS A 384 -17.97 -18.89 -8.95
C CYS A 384 -16.64 -18.75 -8.19
N ILE A 385 -15.49 -18.80 -8.87
CA ILE A 385 -14.18 -18.52 -8.28
C ILE A 385 -14.16 -17.10 -7.72
N ASP A 386 -14.47 -16.10 -8.56
CA ASP A 386 -14.53 -14.68 -8.18
C ASP A 386 -15.42 -14.51 -6.94
N TYR A 387 -16.60 -15.11 -6.95
CA TYR A 387 -17.57 -15.04 -5.86
C TYR A 387 -17.05 -15.64 -4.55
N VAL A 388 -16.41 -16.81 -4.60
CA VAL A 388 -15.88 -17.47 -3.41
C VAL A 388 -14.69 -16.70 -2.87
N VAL A 389 -13.74 -16.32 -3.72
CA VAL A 389 -12.47 -15.68 -3.34
C VAL A 389 -12.68 -14.26 -2.84
N GLU A 390 -13.37 -13.41 -3.59
CA GLU A 390 -13.58 -12.00 -3.24
C GLU A 390 -14.74 -11.79 -2.24
N GLY A 391 -15.68 -12.75 -2.18
CA GLY A 391 -16.84 -12.72 -1.31
C GLY A 391 -17.96 -11.77 -1.77
N LEU A 392 -19.13 -11.91 -1.13
CA LEU A 392 -20.36 -11.14 -1.43
C LEU A 392 -20.24 -9.62 -1.25
N GLN A 393 -19.25 -9.16 -0.48
CA GLN A 393 -19.11 -7.75 -0.08
C GLN A 393 -17.87 -7.11 -0.71
N ALA A 394 -17.82 -7.08 -2.04
CA ALA A 394 -16.90 -6.19 -2.75
C ALA A 394 -17.06 -4.76 -2.20
N LYS A 395 -16.01 -4.28 -1.54
CA LYS A 395 -15.96 -2.93 -0.97
C LYS A 395 -15.76 -1.95 -2.11
N THR A 396 -16.56 -0.92 -2.11
CA THR A 396 -16.53 0.16 -3.09
C THR A 396 -16.07 1.42 -2.39
N GLY A 397 -14.96 1.97 -2.86
CA GLY A 397 -14.50 3.30 -2.49
C GLY A 397 -15.31 4.32 -3.26
N VAL A 398 -15.96 5.23 -2.56
CA VAL A 398 -16.80 6.27 -3.14
C VAL A 398 -16.18 7.61 -2.83
N THR A 399 -15.90 8.37 -3.88
CA THR A 399 -15.43 9.75 -3.81
C THR A 399 -16.57 10.68 -4.17
N ILE A 400 -16.79 11.69 -3.34
CA ILE A 400 -17.91 12.62 -3.42
C ILE A 400 -17.36 14.04 -3.40
N ILE A 401 -17.69 14.82 -4.43
CA ILE A 401 -17.30 16.21 -4.58
C ILE A 401 -18.57 17.04 -4.72
N SER A 402 -18.83 17.92 -3.76
CA SER A 402 -20.09 18.67 -3.69
C SER A 402 -19.86 20.04 -3.04
N GLY A 403 -20.64 21.03 -3.46
CA GLY A 403 -20.68 22.34 -2.80
C GLY A 403 -21.38 22.33 -1.44
N LYS A 404 -22.11 21.25 -1.11
CA LYS A 404 -22.78 21.03 0.17
C LYS A 404 -22.09 19.94 0.99
N SER A 405 -20.76 19.91 0.94
CA SER A 405 -19.92 18.87 1.55
C SER A 405 -20.20 18.68 3.05
N GLU A 406 -20.40 19.74 3.83
CA GLU A 406 -20.70 19.65 5.27
C GLU A 406 -21.94 18.82 5.59
N ILE A 407 -23.03 19.04 4.85
CA ILE A 407 -24.29 18.32 5.06
C ILE A 407 -24.10 16.83 4.68
N ILE A 408 -23.39 16.55 3.60
CA ILE A 408 -23.09 15.19 3.17
C ILE A 408 -22.19 14.48 4.20
N LYS A 409 -21.17 15.15 4.75
CA LYS A 409 -20.33 14.61 5.84
C LYS A 409 -21.19 14.21 7.05
N TYR A 410 -22.08 15.10 7.49
CA TYR A 410 -23.00 14.82 8.60
C TYR A 410 -23.89 13.61 8.32
N GLN A 411 -24.50 13.54 7.14
CA GLN A 411 -25.40 12.45 6.75
C GLN A 411 -24.67 11.10 6.64
N LEU A 412 -23.45 11.09 6.10
CA LEU A 412 -22.62 9.89 6.01
C LEU A 412 -22.24 9.33 7.39
N VAL A 413 -21.78 10.21 8.29
CA VAL A 413 -21.29 9.78 9.61
C VAL A 413 -22.46 9.42 10.53
N ASN A 414 -23.49 10.27 10.61
CA ASN A 414 -24.51 10.15 11.64
C ASN A 414 -25.74 9.34 11.21
N HIS A 415 -26.11 9.36 9.92
CA HIS A 415 -27.26 8.58 9.43
C HIS A 415 -26.85 7.23 8.81
N LEU A 416 -25.81 7.23 7.97
CA LEU A 416 -25.30 5.99 7.38
C LEU A 416 -24.30 5.24 8.29
N GLY A 417 -23.76 5.89 9.33
CA GLY A 417 -22.83 5.26 10.27
C GLY A 417 -21.49 4.91 9.63
N ARG A 418 -21.07 5.66 8.60
CA ARG A 418 -19.87 5.35 7.80
C ARG A 418 -18.75 6.31 8.12
N GLY A 419 -17.56 5.76 8.35
CA GLY A 419 -16.33 6.53 8.42
C GLY A 419 -16.06 7.24 7.10
N ILE A 420 -15.55 8.47 7.20
CA ILE A 420 -15.18 9.28 6.06
C ILE A 420 -13.74 9.75 6.21
N THR A 421 -13.06 9.90 5.09
CA THR A 421 -11.80 10.62 4.97
C THR A 421 -12.07 11.86 4.13
N VAL A 422 -11.56 13.01 4.55
CA VAL A 422 -11.70 14.26 3.79
C VAL A 422 -10.36 14.62 3.19
N TYR A 423 -10.28 14.65 1.86
CA TYR A 423 -9.16 15.24 1.15
C TYR A 423 -9.44 16.72 0.95
N LYS A 424 -8.49 17.57 1.36
CA LYS A 424 -8.51 18.99 1.04
C LYS A 424 -7.98 19.16 -0.38
N GLY A 425 -8.76 19.82 -1.23
CA GLY A 425 -8.37 20.11 -2.60
C GLY A 425 -8.95 21.45 -3.05
N GLU A 426 -8.68 21.79 -4.30
CA GLU A 426 -9.17 23.00 -4.94
C GLU A 426 -10.00 22.58 -6.16
N ARG A 427 -11.14 23.24 -6.38
CA ARG A 427 -11.92 23.05 -7.60
C ARG A 427 -11.11 23.52 -8.80
N GLY A 428 -10.99 22.65 -9.81
CA GLY A 428 -10.44 23.02 -11.11
C GLY A 428 -11.38 23.96 -11.88
N PHE A 429 -10.85 24.51 -12.98
CA PHE A 429 -11.57 25.45 -13.84
C PHE A 429 -12.76 24.79 -14.54
N LEU A 430 -13.89 25.49 -14.54
CA LEU A 430 -15.07 25.08 -15.30
C LEU A 430 -15.04 25.74 -16.69
N PRO A 431 -15.65 25.12 -17.72
CA PRO A 431 -15.80 25.75 -19.03
C PRO A 431 -16.45 27.14 -18.90
N GLY A 432 -15.75 28.18 -19.35
CA GLY A 432 -16.19 29.57 -19.24
C GLY A 432 -15.89 30.28 -17.91
N LYS A 433 -15.23 29.61 -16.95
CA LYS A 433 -14.79 30.15 -15.66
C LYS A 433 -13.38 29.66 -15.32
N PHE A 434 -12.39 30.31 -15.94
CA PHE A 434 -10.97 29.94 -15.85
C PHE A 434 -10.19 30.67 -14.75
N GLU A 435 -10.83 31.54 -13.97
CA GLU A 435 -10.19 32.35 -12.93
C GLU A 435 -10.81 32.13 -11.54
N GLU A 436 -11.90 31.37 -11.45
CA GLU A 436 -12.52 31.02 -10.18
C GLU A 436 -11.98 29.66 -9.72
N SER A 437 -11.05 29.70 -8.77
CA SER A 437 -10.64 28.54 -7.99
C SER A 437 -11.17 28.68 -6.56
N ALA A 438 -11.63 27.57 -6.00
CA ALA A 438 -12.25 27.56 -4.67
C ALA A 438 -11.89 26.28 -3.93
N ASP A 439 -11.59 26.41 -2.65
CA ASP A 439 -11.37 25.26 -1.77
C ASP A 439 -12.57 24.32 -1.80
N VAL A 440 -12.29 23.01 -1.85
CA VAL A 440 -13.31 21.98 -1.84
C VAL A 440 -12.88 20.79 -0.96
N ASP A 441 -13.82 20.37 -0.13
CA ASP A 441 -13.72 19.13 0.62
C ASP A 441 -14.16 17.97 -0.27
N ILE A 442 -13.21 17.09 -0.60
CA ILE A 442 -13.47 15.84 -1.32
C ILE A 442 -13.68 14.75 -0.27
N ILE A 443 -14.90 14.21 -0.21
CA ILE A 443 -15.28 13.21 0.79
C ILE A 443 -15.04 11.82 0.20
N PHE A 444 -14.30 10.99 0.91
CA PHE A 444 -14.07 9.60 0.57
C PHE A 444 -14.64 8.68 1.64
N THR A 445 -15.34 7.64 1.22
CA THR A 445 -15.88 6.61 2.12
C THR A 445 -15.81 5.24 1.47
N VAL A 446 -15.71 4.21 2.30
CA VAL A 446 -15.73 2.82 1.85
C VAL A 446 -17.04 2.19 2.30
N ILE A 447 -17.81 1.70 1.34
CA ILE A 447 -19.12 1.08 1.57
C ILE A 447 -19.24 -0.22 0.79
N THR A 448 -20.26 -1.01 1.07
CA THR A 448 -20.56 -2.22 0.29
C THR A 448 -21.33 -1.88 -1.00
N ARG A 449 -21.28 -2.77 -2.00
CA ARG A 449 -22.05 -2.62 -3.25
C ARG A 449 -23.55 -2.43 -3.02
N LEU A 450 -24.12 -3.08 -2.00
CA LEU A 450 -25.54 -2.96 -1.63
C LEU A 450 -25.90 -1.57 -1.08
N GLU A 451 -24.94 -0.90 -0.44
CA GLU A 451 -25.13 0.42 0.16
C GLU A 451 -24.95 1.56 -0.85
N LEU A 452 -24.26 1.29 -1.97
CA LEU A 452 -23.98 2.31 -2.99
C LEU A 452 -25.23 2.98 -3.52
N ARG A 453 -26.33 2.22 -3.67
CA ARG A 453 -27.61 2.78 -4.08
C ARG A 453 -28.20 3.73 -3.04
N LYS A 454 -28.14 3.36 -1.75
CA LYS A 454 -28.63 4.21 -0.65
C LYS A 454 -27.81 5.50 -0.55
N LEU A 455 -26.49 5.39 -0.66
CA LEU A 455 -25.58 6.54 -0.65
C LEU A 455 -25.86 7.49 -1.82
N LYS A 456 -25.99 6.98 -3.05
CA LYS A 456 -26.28 7.81 -4.22
C LYS A 456 -27.59 8.57 -4.10
N ASN A 457 -28.63 7.94 -3.57
CA ASN A 457 -29.92 8.60 -3.33
C ASN A 457 -29.77 9.74 -2.31
N LEU A 458 -29.14 9.46 -1.16
CA LEU A 458 -28.90 10.45 -0.12
C LEU A 458 -28.12 11.66 -0.64
N ILE A 459 -27.06 11.44 -1.41
CA ILE A 459 -26.29 12.54 -2.01
C ILE A 459 -27.16 13.35 -2.98
N LYS A 460 -27.92 12.68 -3.85
CA LYS A 460 -28.78 13.33 -4.83
C LYS A 460 -29.86 14.19 -4.18
N ASP A 461 -30.41 13.75 -3.05
CA ASP A 461 -31.41 14.50 -2.28
C ASP A 461 -30.81 15.78 -1.65
N VAL A 462 -29.55 15.72 -1.21
CA VAL A 462 -28.84 16.87 -0.62
C VAL A 462 -28.35 17.84 -1.70
N ASP A 463 -27.63 17.32 -2.69
CA ASP A 463 -27.04 18.07 -3.79
C ASP A 463 -27.14 17.29 -5.13
N PRO A 464 -28.14 17.61 -5.97
CA PRO A 464 -28.29 17.02 -7.29
C PRO A 464 -27.10 17.26 -8.23
N ASN A 465 -26.28 18.29 -7.96
CA ASN A 465 -25.12 18.67 -8.77
C ASN A 465 -23.80 18.06 -8.23
N ALA A 466 -23.87 17.21 -7.21
CA ALA A 466 -22.68 16.55 -6.66
C ALA A 466 -22.07 15.59 -7.69
N PHE A 467 -20.75 15.62 -7.80
CA PHE A 467 -19.99 14.67 -8.60
C PHE A 467 -19.58 13.49 -7.73
N VAL A 468 -20.02 12.29 -8.10
CA VAL A 468 -19.80 11.05 -7.34
C VAL A 468 -19.25 9.98 -8.27
N PHE A 469 -18.09 9.42 -7.93
CA PHE A 469 -17.54 8.27 -8.62
C PHE A 469 -17.13 7.18 -7.63
N ALA A 470 -17.06 5.94 -8.13
CA ALA A 470 -16.92 4.76 -7.31
C ALA A 470 -15.92 3.80 -7.95
N ASN A 471 -14.96 3.32 -7.15
CA ASN A 471 -13.93 2.37 -7.56
C ASN A 471 -14.04 1.12 -6.68
N THR A 472 -13.88 -0.06 -7.29
CA THR A 472 -13.76 -1.30 -6.52
C THR A 472 -12.45 -1.29 -5.75
N ILE A 473 -12.51 -1.52 -4.44
CA ILE A 473 -11.32 -1.67 -3.62
C ILE A 473 -11.04 -3.15 -3.42
N LYS A 474 -9.86 -3.60 -3.85
CA LYS A 474 -9.43 -5.01 -3.74
C LYS A 474 -9.21 -5.46 -2.30
N ASP A 475 -8.61 -4.61 -1.47
CA ASP A 475 -8.40 -4.90 -0.05
C ASP A 475 -8.42 -3.61 0.80
N THR A 476 -8.90 -3.71 2.04
CA THR A 476 -8.91 -2.62 3.03
C THR A 476 -8.72 -3.21 4.44
N SER A 477 -7.76 -2.67 5.19
CA SER A 477 -7.49 -3.04 6.57
C SER A 477 -7.60 -1.81 7.50
N GLY A 478 -8.10 -2.03 8.73
CA GLY A 478 -8.34 -0.96 9.72
C GLY A 478 -9.60 -0.10 9.46
N GLY A 479 -9.87 0.87 10.34
CA GLY A 479 -11.02 1.79 10.22
C GLY A 479 -12.39 1.22 10.63
N ILE A 480 -13.42 2.08 10.66
CA ILE A 480 -14.82 1.71 10.96
C ILE A 480 -15.46 1.12 9.69
N LEU A 481 -15.06 -0.10 9.34
CA LEU A 481 -15.53 -0.79 8.13
C LEU A 481 -16.82 -1.59 8.37
N ASN A 482 -16.99 -2.12 9.57
CA ASN A 482 -18.12 -2.95 9.95
C ASN A 482 -18.80 -2.41 11.22
N ARG A 483 -20.11 -2.19 11.14
CA ARG A 483 -20.94 -2.06 12.33
C ARG A 483 -21.01 -3.45 12.98
N ARG A 484 -20.30 -3.66 14.09
CA ARG A 484 -20.66 -4.76 15.00
C ARG A 484 -22.03 -4.40 15.55
N HIS A 485 -23.09 -4.99 14.99
CA HIS A 485 -24.34 -5.09 15.72
C HIS A 485 -24.06 -5.96 16.94
N GLN A 486 -23.79 -5.33 18.08
CA GLN A 486 -24.06 -5.96 19.36
C GLN A 486 -25.58 -6.08 19.43
N HIS A 487 -26.05 -7.32 19.29
CA HIS A 487 -27.37 -7.72 19.79
C HIS A 487 -27.23 -8.06 21.26
#